data_AF-A0A2E2ULR6-F1
#
_entry.id   AF-A0A2E2ULR6-F1
#
_cell.length_a   1.000
_cell.length_b   1.000
_cell.length_c   1.000
_cell.angle_alpha   90.00
_cell.angle_beta   90.00
_cell.angle_gamma   90.00
#
_symmetry.space_group_name_H-M   'P 1'
#
loop_
_entity.id
_entity.type
_entity.pdbx_description
1 polymer ?
#
loop_
_entity_poly.entity_id
_entity_poly.type
_entity_poly.pdbx_seq_one_letter_code
_entity_poly.pdbx_strand_id
1 'polypeptide(L)'
;MAKGKVSHAANRSHSIEYSNPNSLVQDFACRGLVVLSPDSLGLSPEIHDRIYAQEVEAHQRRNLSENQGGISPESIPDIFTVLNSPGLVAACNQLIGENWAIVPFTHNAPFLSGARDQHWHKDDNAPFNARKQRHHQSIQLEMLYFPQVVREDMGPTGTIPYAHYWTFDHEENHDNFAGADHLDFDYVLSGMERIPVSGPESKYS
;
A
#
# COMPACT_ATOMS: atom_id res chain seq x y z
N MET A 1 -49.29 -9.70 -8.49
CA MET A 1 -47.83 -9.76 -8.79
C MET A 1 -47.11 -8.88 -7.79
N ALA A 2 -46.39 -9.49 -6.86
CA ALA A 2 -45.67 -8.78 -5.80
C ALA A 2 -44.38 -8.18 -6.36
N LYS A 3 -44.21 -6.85 -6.21
CA LYS A 3 -42.93 -6.17 -6.47
C LYS A 3 -42.02 -6.45 -5.28
N GLY A 4 -40.99 -7.26 -5.49
CA GLY A 4 -39.96 -7.53 -4.48
C GLY A 4 -39.22 -6.24 -4.13
N LYS A 5 -39.20 -5.90 -2.83
CA LYS A 5 -38.28 -4.92 -2.27
C LYS A 5 -36.88 -5.52 -2.38
N VAL A 6 -36.02 -4.90 -3.20
CA VAL A 6 -34.58 -5.11 -3.13
C VAL A 6 -34.13 -4.50 -1.81
N SER A 7 -33.93 -5.34 -0.79
CA SER A 7 -33.30 -4.93 0.46
C SER A 7 -31.88 -4.49 0.13
N HIS A 8 -31.60 -3.19 0.21
CA HIS A 8 -30.23 -2.72 0.28
C HIS A 8 -29.63 -3.36 1.53
N ALA A 9 -28.70 -4.28 1.32
CA ALA A 9 -27.92 -4.87 2.39
C ALA A 9 -27.34 -3.73 3.22
N ALA A 10 -27.57 -3.78 4.53
CA ALA A 10 -27.06 -2.81 5.47
C ALA A 10 -25.56 -2.65 5.25
N ASN A 11 -25.14 -1.40 5.02
CA ASN A 11 -23.76 -0.96 4.90
C ASN A 11 -23.04 -1.40 6.19
N ARG A 12 -22.36 -2.56 6.17
CA ARG A 12 -21.50 -2.95 7.27
C ARG A 12 -20.31 -2.03 7.19
N SER A 13 -20.22 -1.06 8.11
CA SER A 13 -18.97 -0.35 8.32
C SER A 13 -17.96 -1.38 8.81
N HIS A 14 -17.16 -1.94 7.91
CA HIS A 14 -16.02 -2.76 8.30
C HIS A 14 -15.01 -1.83 8.98
N SER A 15 -15.01 -1.82 10.31
CA SER A 15 -13.96 -1.14 11.08
C SER A 15 -12.66 -1.89 10.86
N ILE A 16 -11.62 -1.19 10.39
CA ILE A 16 -10.28 -1.75 10.28
C ILE A 16 -9.80 -2.14 11.68
N GLU A 17 -9.33 -3.37 11.84
CA GLU A 17 -8.74 -3.84 13.08
C GLU A 17 -7.26 -3.46 13.13
N TYR A 18 -6.89 -2.60 14.07
CA TYR A 18 -5.50 -2.21 14.30
C TYR A 18 -4.75 -3.29 15.07
N SER A 19 -3.49 -3.49 14.72
CA SER A 19 -2.56 -4.35 15.44
C SER A 19 -2.12 -3.71 16.76
N ASN A 20 -1.98 -4.55 17.79
CA ASN A 20 -1.51 -4.13 19.10
C ASN A 20 -0.02 -4.46 19.26
N PRO A 21 0.77 -3.69 20.03
CA PRO A 21 2.19 -3.99 20.25
C PRO A 21 2.47 -5.41 20.78
N ASN A 22 1.55 -5.97 21.56
CA ASN A 22 1.70 -7.32 22.11
C ASN A 22 1.43 -8.44 21.09
N SER A 23 0.65 -8.17 20.04
CA SER A 23 0.33 -9.12 18.97
C SER A 23 1.08 -8.82 17.67
N LEU A 24 1.81 -7.71 17.59
CA LEU A 24 2.36 -7.17 16.34
C LEU A 24 3.16 -8.20 15.54
N VAL A 25 4.07 -8.92 16.19
CA VAL A 25 4.90 -9.96 15.54
C VAL A 25 4.05 -11.13 15.05
N GLN A 26 3.06 -11.55 15.84
CA GLN A 26 2.16 -12.64 15.46
C GLN A 26 1.28 -12.22 14.29
N ASP A 27 0.70 -11.02 14.35
CA ASP A 27 -0.12 -10.44 13.29
C ASP A 27 0.65 -10.35 11.98
N PHE A 28 1.90 -9.86 12.06
CA PHE A 28 2.77 -9.74 10.89
C PHE A 28 3.17 -11.10 10.34
N ALA A 29 3.60 -12.03 11.20
CA ALA A 29 3.96 -13.39 10.76
C ALA A 29 2.76 -14.11 10.13
N CYS A 30 1.57 -13.98 10.68
CA CYS A 30 0.38 -14.63 10.13
C CYS A 30 -0.11 -13.94 8.85
N ARG A 31 -0.24 -12.60 8.83
CA ARG A 31 -0.95 -11.92 7.73
C ARG A 31 -0.02 -11.33 6.66
N GLY A 32 1.27 -11.19 6.96
CA GLY A 32 2.25 -10.49 6.12
C GLY A 32 2.16 -8.96 6.22
N LEU A 33 1.26 -8.45 7.05
CA LEU A 33 1.02 -7.02 7.26
C LEU A 33 0.53 -6.73 8.68
N VAL A 34 0.71 -5.50 9.10
CA VAL A 34 0.14 -4.93 10.33
C VAL A 34 -0.47 -3.58 10.01
N VAL A 35 -1.50 -3.19 10.76
CA VAL A 35 -2.12 -1.87 10.63
C VAL A 35 -1.94 -1.13 11.95
N LEU A 36 -1.24 0.00 11.92
CA LEU A 36 -0.99 0.81 13.10
C LEU A 36 -2.02 1.96 13.17
N SER A 37 -2.60 2.18 14.35
CA SER A 37 -3.51 3.31 14.57
C SER A 37 -2.71 4.61 14.78
N PRO A 38 -3.26 5.79 14.42
CA PRO A 38 -2.65 7.07 14.77
C PRO A 38 -2.27 7.18 16.25
N ASP A 39 -3.15 6.71 17.15
CA ASP A 39 -2.93 6.71 18.59
C ASP A 39 -1.73 5.84 18.98
N SER A 40 -1.55 4.66 18.36
CA SER A 40 -0.42 3.77 18.63
C SER A 40 0.92 4.38 18.21
N LEU A 41 0.90 5.33 17.25
CA LEU A 41 2.09 6.06 16.82
C LEU A 41 2.42 7.23 17.77
N GLY A 42 1.50 7.63 18.64
CA GLY A 42 1.64 8.81 19.48
C GLY A 42 1.54 10.11 18.69
N LEU A 43 0.77 10.10 17.60
CA LEU A 43 0.61 11.24 16.71
C LEU A 43 -0.68 12.00 17.00
N SER A 44 -0.59 13.33 16.92
CA SER A 44 -1.75 14.21 17.01
C SER A 44 -2.55 14.14 15.71
N PRO A 45 -3.90 14.05 15.71
CA PRO A 45 -4.71 14.00 14.49
C PRO A 45 -4.37 15.09 13.46
N GLU A 46 -4.02 16.29 13.93
CA GLU A 46 -3.68 17.45 13.12
C GLU A 46 -2.45 17.24 12.23
N ILE A 47 -1.55 16.29 12.53
CA ILE A 47 -0.41 15.99 11.64
C ILE A 47 -0.89 15.41 10.31
N HIS A 48 -1.94 14.58 10.34
CA HIS A 48 -2.49 13.92 9.16
C HIS A 48 -3.11 14.97 8.23
N ASP A 49 -3.86 15.92 8.78
CA ASP A 49 -4.44 17.03 8.02
C ASP A 49 -3.37 17.91 7.35
N ARG A 50 -2.28 18.21 8.07
CA ARG A 50 -1.18 19.00 7.50
C ARG A 50 -0.45 18.27 6.40
N ILE A 51 -0.15 16.98 6.58
CA ILE A 51 0.48 16.16 5.54
C ILE A 51 -0.44 16.06 4.31
N TYR A 52 -1.74 15.85 4.51
CA TYR A 52 -2.70 15.84 3.41
C TYR A 52 -2.70 17.17 2.64
N ALA A 53 -2.71 18.31 3.33
CA ALA A 53 -2.65 19.61 2.69
C ALA A 53 -1.33 19.84 1.92
N GLN A 54 -0.19 19.44 2.48
CA GLN A 54 1.12 19.51 1.82
C GLN A 54 1.17 18.64 0.56
N GLU A 55 0.63 17.42 0.61
CA GLU A 55 0.52 16.50 -0.54
C GLU A 55 -0.36 17.10 -1.65
N VAL A 56 -1.53 17.65 -1.31
CA VAL A 56 -2.44 18.31 -2.27
C VAL A 56 -1.74 19.50 -2.94
N GLU A 57 -1.06 20.34 -2.16
CA GLU A 57 -0.34 21.50 -2.69
C GLU A 57 0.83 21.08 -3.59
N ALA A 58 1.61 20.08 -3.17
CA ALA A 58 2.72 19.52 -3.95
C ALA A 58 2.22 18.93 -5.28
N HIS A 59 1.12 18.18 -5.25
CA HIS A 59 0.50 17.63 -6.45
C HIS A 59 0.00 18.73 -7.40
N GLN A 60 -0.68 19.76 -6.88
CA GLN A 60 -1.15 20.90 -7.68
C GLN A 60 0.01 21.66 -8.32
N ARG A 61 1.08 21.95 -7.56
CA ARG A 61 2.29 22.59 -8.08
C ARG A 61 2.94 21.76 -9.18
N ARG A 62 3.00 20.44 -9.03
CA ARG A 62 3.50 19.52 -10.07
C ARG A 62 2.68 19.63 -11.35
N ASN A 63 1.35 19.62 -11.26
CA ASN A 63 0.49 19.71 -12.45
C ASN A 63 0.64 21.05 -13.20
N LEU A 64 1.14 22.09 -12.53
CA LEU A 64 1.41 23.42 -13.10
C LEU A 64 2.83 23.58 -13.66
N SER A 65 3.76 22.67 -13.35
CA SER A 65 5.18 22.78 -13.71
C SER A 65 5.53 21.77 -14.81
N GLU A 66 6.28 22.21 -15.82
CA GLU A 66 6.86 21.31 -16.85
C GLU A 66 7.84 20.29 -16.23
N ASN A 67 8.29 20.52 -14.99
CA ASN A 67 9.14 19.64 -14.22
C ASN A 67 8.28 18.60 -13.46
N GLN A 68 8.26 17.37 -13.98
CA GLN A 68 7.48 16.23 -13.45
C GLN A 68 8.11 15.58 -12.21
N GLY A 69 8.75 16.35 -11.33
CA GLY A 69 9.42 15.80 -10.14
C GLY A 69 8.47 14.97 -9.28
N GLY A 70 8.93 13.81 -8.79
CA GLY A 70 8.24 13.00 -7.80
C GLY A 70 7.88 13.82 -6.56
N ILE A 71 6.85 13.40 -5.83
CA ILE A 71 6.62 13.98 -4.51
C ILE A 71 7.71 13.42 -3.59
N SER A 72 8.32 14.30 -2.80
CA SER A 72 9.47 13.97 -1.96
C SER A 72 9.26 14.47 -0.53
N PRO A 73 10.02 13.95 0.45
CA PRO A 73 9.98 14.47 1.82
C PRO A 73 10.29 15.97 1.93
N GLU A 74 10.99 16.56 0.96
CA GLU A 74 11.22 18.02 0.91
C GLU A 74 9.92 18.80 0.64
N SER A 75 9.03 18.24 -0.18
CA SER A 75 7.73 18.83 -0.48
C SER A 75 6.68 18.60 0.60
N ILE A 76 6.92 17.64 1.51
CA ILE A 76 6.02 17.22 2.59
C ILE A 76 6.83 17.01 3.87
N PRO A 77 7.41 18.09 4.44
CA PRO A 77 8.33 17.97 5.56
C PRO A 77 7.69 17.38 6.82
N ASP A 78 6.36 17.49 6.98
CA ASP A 78 5.66 16.95 8.14
C ASP A 78 5.71 15.41 8.19
N ILE A 79 6.00 14.74 7.06
CA ILE A 79 6.18 13.28 7.02
C ILE A 79 7.28 12.81 7.99
N PHE A 80 8.31 13.64 8.23
CA PHE A 80 9.36 13.30 9.19
C PHE A 80 8.83 13.16 10.62
N THR A 81 7.73 13.81 10.98
CA THR A 81 7.10 13.60 12.30
C THR A 81 6.52 12.20 12.41
N VAL A 82 5.93 11.67 11.33
CA VAL A 82 5.42 10.29 11.28
C VAL A 82 6.58 9.30 11.33
N LEU A 83 7.59 9.50 10.48
CA LEU A 83 8.75 8.62 10.36
C LEU A 83 9.58 8.53 11.65
N ASN A 84 9.62 9.61 12.44
CA ASN A 84 10.30 9.66 13.73
C ASN A 84 9.37 9.39 14.93
N SER A 85 8.11 9.02 14.70
CA SER A 85 7.17 8.81 15.79
C SER A 85 7.62 7.63 16.68
N PRO A 86 7.58 7.75 18.02
CA PRO A 86 8.06 6.70 18.92
C PRO A 86 7.37 5.35 18.69
N GLY A 87 6.07 5.38 18.38
CA GLY A 87 5.31 4.16 18.11
C GLY A 87 5.72 3.47 16.81
N LEU A 88 6.02 4.22 15.75
CA LEU A 88 6.51 3.63 14.49
C LEU A 88 7.90 3.03 14.69
N VAL A 89 8.81 3.75 15.36
CA VAL A 89 10.16 3.26 15.63
C VAL A 89 10.12 1.98 16.46
N ALA A 90 9.27 1.93 17.49
CA ALA A 90 9.08 0.74 18.31
C ALA A 90 8.53 -0.45 17.50
N ALA A 91 7.54 -0.20 16.64
CA ALA A 91 6.98 -1.23 15.75
C ALA A 91 8.04 -1.78 14.78
N CYS A 92 8.80 -0.92 14.11
CA CYS A 92 9.88 -1.34 13.21
C CYS A 92 10.94 -2.15 13.96
N ASN A 93 11.38 -1.69 15.14
CA ASN A 93 12.36 -2.42 15.95
C ASN A 93 11.87 -3.82 16.32
N GLN A 94 10.58 -3.96 16.63
CA GLN A 94 9.98 -5.26 16.97
C GLN A 94 9.87 -6.20 15.77
N LEU A 95 9.65 -5.66 14.57
CA LEU A 95 9.39 -6.44 13.35
C LEU A 95 10.67 -6.84 12.61
N ILE A 96 11.61 -5.92 12.45
CA ILE A 96 12.81 -6.09 11.60
C ILE A 96 14.12 -5.88 12.36
N GLY A 97 14.05 -5.65 13.68
CA GLY A 97 15.22 -5.36 14.51
C GLY A 97 15.63 -3.89 14.50
N GLU A 98 16.63 -3.54 15.31
CA GLU A 98 17.15 -2.18 15.41
C GLU A 98 18.11 -1.83 14.25
N ASN A 99 18.43 -0.53 14.10
CA ASN A 99 19.36 -0.01 13.09
C ASN A 99 18.87 -0.18 11.64
N TRP A 100 17.56 -0.20 11.43
CA TRP A 100 16.97 -0.08 10.11
C TRP A 100 17.17 1.34 9.56
N ALA A 101 17.08 1.46 8.23
CA ALA A 101 17.13 2.73 7.53
C ALA A 101 15.94 2.81 6.57
N ILE A 102 15.46 4.03 6.34
CA ILE A 102 14.49 4.30 5.28
C ILE A 102 15.27 4.36 3.98
N VAL A 103 14.95 3.48 3.04
CA VAL A 103 15.42 3.62 1.67
C VAL A 103 14.60 4.76 1.05
N PRO A 104 15.23 5.89 0.66
CA PRO A 104 14.49 7.04 0.15
C PRO A 104 13.90 6.68 -1.21
N PHE A 105 12.65 6.22 -1.19
CA PHE A 105 11.84 6.10 -2.39
C PHE A 105 10.94 7.33 -2.48
N THR A 106 11.07 8.05 -3.58
CA THR A 106 10.08 9.02 -4.03
C THR A 106 8.83 8.25 -4.44
N HIS A 107 7.65 8.60 -3.91
CA HIS A 107 6.44 8.17 -4.59
C HIS A 107 6.35 8.98 -5.89
N ASN A 108 6.61 8.29 -7.00
CA ASN A 108 6.75 8.93 -8.31
C ASN A 108 5.46 9.61 -8.79
N ALA A 109 4.32 9.29 -8.17
CA ALA A 109 3.04 9.94 -8.34
C ALA A 109 2.19 9.81 -7.05
N PRO A 110 1.29 10.75 -6.78
CA PRO A 110 0.24 10.51 -5.81
C PRO A 110 -0.67 9.39 -6.32
N PHE A 111 -1.07 8.49 -5.41
CA PHE A 111 -2.08 7.47 -5.69
C PHE A 111 -3.47 8.11 -5.64
N LEU A 112 -3.81 8.81 -6.73
CA LEU A 112 -5.16 9.33 -6.90
C LEU A 112 -6.12 8.16 -7.12
N SER A 113 -7.28 8.23 -6.46
CA SER A 113 -8.36 7.30 -6.77
C SER A 113 -8.67 7.41 -8.26
N GLY A 114 -8.59 6.28 -8.95
CA GLY A 114 -8.63 6.21 -10.39
C GLY A 114 -9.45 5.02 -10.86
N ALA A 115 -9.77 5.03 -12.15
CA ALA A 115 -10.59 4.01 -12.75
C ALA A 115 -9.83 2.70 -13.07
N ARG A 116 -8.50 2.67 -12.89
CA ARG A 116 -7.62 1.57 -13.27
C ARG A 116 -7.12 0.82 -12.04
N ASP A 117 -6.95 -0.48 -12.19
CA ASP A 117 -6.42 -1.37 -11.15
C ASP A 117 -4.93 -1.69 -11.39
N GLN A 118 -4.24 -2.13 -10.34
CA GLN A 118 -2.88 -2.66 -10.42
C GLN A 118 -2.90 -4.19 -10.45
N HIS A 119 -1.94 -4.79 -11.15
CA HIS A 119 -1.76 -6.25 -11.10
C HIS A 119 -1.30 -6.74 -9.72
N TRP A 120 -1.52 -8.02 -9.42
CA TRP A 120 -0.99 -8.63 -8.19
C TRP A 120 0.52 -8.71 -8.26
N HIS A 121 1.19 -8.08 -7.29
CA HIS A 121 2.64 -8.10 -7.18
C HIS A 121 3.08 -8.16 -5.71
N LYS A 122 4.39 -8.38 -5.53
CA LYS A 122 5.08 -8.15 -4.25
C LYS A 122 6.12 -7.07 -4.46
N ASP A 123 6.11 -6.08 -3.59
CA ASP A 123 7.08 -5.00 -3.65
C ASP A 123 8.51 -5.49 -3.44
N ASP A 124 9.43 -4.80 -4.09
CA ASP A 124 10.86 -4.96 -3.94
C ASP A 124 11.54 -3.60 -4.14
N ASN A 125 12.72 -3.41 -3.56
CA ASN A 125 13.47 -2.17 -3.73
C ASN A 125 14.32 -2.14 -5.01
N ALA A 126 14.23 -3.16 -5.87
CA ALA A 126 14.89 -3.15 -7.16
C ALA A 126 14.09 -2.35 -8.21
N PRO A 127 14.77 -1.84 -9.27
CA PRO A 127 14.10 -1.11 -10.34
C PRO A 127 12.94 -1.91 -10.94
N PHE A 128 11.78 -1.25 -11.09
CA PHE A 128 10.57 -1.85 -11.68
C PHE A 128 10.05 -3.10 -10.95
N ASN A 129 10.23 -3.16 -9.62
CA ASN A 129 9.91 -4.35 -8.82
C ASN A 129 10.63 -5.62 -9.34
N ALA A 130 11.81 -5.47 -9.95
CA ALA A 130 12.61 -6.61 -10.34
C ALA A 130 12.98 -7.42 -9.09
N ARG A 131 12.44 -8.63 -8.98
CA ARG A 131 12.58 -9.50 -7.82
C ARG A 131 14.03 -9.63 -7.32
N LYS A 132 14.28 -9.33 -6.04
CA LYS A 132 15.50 -9.73 -5.32
C LYS A 132 15.36 -11.10 -4.68
N GLN A 133 16.46 -11.57 -4.11
CA GLN A 133 16.49 -12.78 -3.27
C GLN A 133 15.46 -12.67 -2.15
N ARG A 134 14.56 -13.65 -2.07
CA ARG A 134 13.60 -13.74 -0.97
C ARG A 134 14.34 -14.31 0.25
N HIS A 135 14.22 -13.63 1.38
CA HIS A 135 14.79 -14.09 2.64
C HIS A 135 13.66 -14.67 3.50
N HIS A 136 13.96 -15.76 4.21
CA HIS A 136 13.04 -16.32 5.20
C HIS A 136 12.84 -15.36 6.40
N GLN A 137 13.80 -14.46 6.63
CA GLN A 137 13.73 -13.38 7.60
C GLN A 137 13.13 -12.14 6.94
N SER A 138 12.26 -11.45 7.67
CA SER A 138 11.75 -10.14 7.29
C SER A 138 12.86 -9.11 7.50
N ILE A 139 13.47 -8.66 6.40
CA ILE A 139 14.56 -7.65 6.42
C ILE A 139 14.14 -6.32 5.79
N GLN A 140 12.90 -6.24 5.28
CA GLN A 140 12.33 -5.07 4.63
C GLN A 140 10.85 -4.96 4.99
N LEU A 141 10.38 -3.74 5.19
CA LEU A 141 8.98 -3.38 5.34
C LEU A 141 8.64 -2.34 4.28
N GLU A 142 7.51 -2.52 3.60
CA GLU A 142 6.87 -1.46 2.84
C GLU A 142 5.90 -0.72 3.75
N MET A 143 5.97 0.61 3.78
CA MET A 143 5.15 1.43 4.68
C MET A 143 4.16 2.26 3.85
N LEU A 144 2.89 1.86 3.88
CA LEU A 144 1.81 2.64 3.27
C LEU A 144 1.20 3.57 4.32
N TYR A 145 1.29 4.88 4.07
CA TYR A 145 0.74 5.91 4.94
C TYR A 145 -0.43 6.61 4.27
N PHE A 146 -1.58 6.64 4.97
CA PHE A 146 -2.80 7.28 4.52
C PHE A 146 -3.14 8.43 5.48
N PRO A 147 -2.95 9.71 5.09
CA PRO A 147 -3.30 10.84 5.94
C PRO A 147 -4.81 11.13 5.99
N GLN A 148 -5.63 10.30 5.33
CA GLN A 148 -7.09 10.38 5.34
C GLN A 148 -7.73 9.01 5.57
N VAL A 149 -9.01 9.01 5.95
CA VAL A 149 -9.82 7.79 6.01
C VAL A 149 -9.93 7.17 4.60
N VAL A 150 -9.57 5.89 4.48
CA VAL A 150 -9.72 5.11 3.25
C VAL A 150 -11.07 4.40 3.26
N ARG A 151 -11.90 4.67 2.25
CA ARG A 151 -13.22 4.05 2.08
C ARG A 151 -13.18 2.97 1.01
N GLU A 152 -14.10 2.01 1.06
CA GLU A 152 -14.17 0.88 0.12
C GLU A 152 -14.26 1.33 -1.35
N ASP A 153 -14.91 2.45 -1.63
CA ASP A 153 -15.08 3.00 -2.99
C ASP A 153 -13.91 3.87 -3.45
N MET A 154 -12.86 4.06 -2.63
CA MET A 154 -11.67 4.82 -3.00
C MET A 154 -10.61 3.95 -3.70
N GLY A 155 -10.84 2.64 -3.79
CA GLY A 155 -9.85 1.67 -4.27
C GLY A 155 -8.80 1.36 -3.20
N PRO A 156 -9.19 0.81 -2.03
CA PRO A 156 -8.23 0.42 -1.01
C PRO A 156 -7.28 -0.67 -1.54
N THR A 157 -6.05 -0.69 -1.03
CA THR A 157 -5.08 -1.74 -1.36
C THR A 157 -5.64 -3.12 -1.02
N GLY A 158 -5.74 -3.99 -2.03
CA GLY A 158 -6.05 -5.40 -1.86
C GLY A 158 -4.80 -6.16 -1.42
N THR A 159 -4.94 -7.07 -0.44
CA THR A 159 -3.84 -7.93 0.01
C THR A 159 -4.29 -9.38 0.04
N ILE A 160 -3.36 -10.30 -0.20
CA ILE A 160 -3.60 -11.73 -0.03
C ILE A 160 -2.93 -12.18 1.27
N PRO A 161 -3.68 -12.55 2.31
CA PRO A 161 -3.10 -13.05 3.55
C PRO A 161 -2.16 -14.24 3.29
N TYR A 162 -1.09 -14.35 4.08
CA TYR A 162 -0.07 -15.41 4.00
C TYR A 162 0.78 -15.42 2.72
N ALA A 163 0.53 -14.53 1.76
CA ALA A 163 1.23 -14.54 0.47
C ALA A 163 2.72 -14.18 0.60
N HIS A 164 3.16 -13.56 1.69
CA HIS A 164 4.58 -13.31 1.97
C HIS A 164 5.40 -14.61 2.08
N TYR A 165 4.77 -15.73 2.43
CA TYR A 165 5.41 -17.06 2.42
C TYR A 165 5.35 -17.76 1.07
N TRP A 166 4.58 -17.27 0.11
CA TRP A 166 4.50 -17.90 -1.20
C TRP A 166 5.80 -17.68 -1.95
N THR A 167 6.65 -18.69 -1.99
CA THR A 167 7.86 -18.69 -2.80
C THR A 167 7.75 -19.86 -3.78
N PHE A 168 7.95 -19.58 -5.08
CA PHE A 168 8.31 -20.64 -6.01
C PHE A 168 9.83 -20.75 -6.03
N ASP A 169 10.30 -22.00 -5.92
CA ASP A 169 11.65 -22.31 -6.33
C ASP A 169 11.71 -22.22 -7.85
N HIS A 170 12.50 -21.27 -8.34
CA HIS A 170 12.63 -20.92 -9.74
C HIS A 170 13.91 -21.53 -10.34
N GLU A 171 14.73 -22.20 -9.50
CA GLU A 171 15.73 -23.16 -9.98
C GLU A 171 15.05 -24.43 -10.52
N GLU A 172 13.80 -24.70 -10.12
CA GLU A 172 13.03 -25.85 -10.55
C GLU A 172 11.93 -25.52 -11.58
N ASN A 173 11.44 -24.27 -11.62
CA ASN A 173 10.38 -23.84 -12.53
C ASN A 173 10.69 -22.51 -13.23
N HIS A 174 10.84 -22.56 -14.55
CA HIS A 174 11.22 -21.44 -15.42
C HIS A 174 10.03 -20.87 -16.24
N ASP A 175 8.79 -21.27 -15.94
CA ASP A 175 7.62 -20.92 -16.75
C ASP A 175 7.27 -19.43 -16.75
N ASN A 176 7.75 -18.67 -15.74
CA ASN A 176 7.63 -17.21 -15.68
C ASN A 176 8.93 -16.60 -15.12
N PHE A 177 9.51 -15.61 -15.81
CA PHE A 177 10.69 -14.88 -15.34
C PHE A 177 10.43 -14.09 -14.03
N ALA A 178 9.16 -13.75 -13.75
CA ALA A 178 8.73 -13.11 -12.50
C ALA A 178 8.29 -14.12 -11.41
N GLY A 179 8.18 -15.41 -11.72
CA GLY A 179 7.82 -16.47 -10.77
C GLY A 179 6.45 -16.28 -10.09
N ALA A 180 6.35 -16.70 -8.81
CA ALA A 180 5.14 -16.63 -7.96
C ALA A 180 4.67 -15.21 -7.66
N ASP A 181 5.53 -14.23 -7.92
CA ASP A 181 5.35 -12.89 -7.42
C ASP A 181 4.31 -12.13 -8.26
N HIS A 182 4.02 -12.59 -9.49
CA HIS A 182 2.97 -12.06 -10.36
C HIS A 182 1.88 -13.13 -10.59
N LEU A 183 0.89 -13.17 -9.70
CA LEU A 183 -0.17 -14.19 -9.70
C LEU A 183 -1.06 -14.14 -10.95
N ASP A 184 -1.21 -12.96 -11.54
CA ASP A 184 -2.02 -12.66 -12.70
C ASP A 184 -1.15 -12.13 -13.84
N PHE A 185 0.00 -12.77 -14.10
CA PHE A 185 0.96 -12.25 -15.10
C PHE A 185 0.35 -11.99 -16.49
N ASP A 186 -0.65 -12.76 -16.90
CA ASP A 186 -1.44 -12.51 -18.12
C ASP A 186 -2.16 -11.16 -18.13
N TYR A 187 -2.59 -10.65 -16.97
CA TYR A 187 -3.17 -9.31 -16.79
C TYR A 187 -2.17 -8.22 -17.22
N VAL A 188 -0.89 -8.40 -16.87
CA VAL A 188 0.20 -7.51 -17.31
C VAL A 188 0.46 -7.66 -18.81
N LEU A 189 0.58 -8.90 -19.32
CA LEU A 189 0.88 -9.16 -20.72
C LEU A 189 -0.22 -8.65 -21.67
N SER A 190 -1.48 -8.81 -21.29
CA SER A 190 -2.64 -8.32 -22.03
C SER A 190 -2.87 -6.80 -21.87
N GLY A 191 -2.10 -6.13 -21.00
CA GLY A 191 -2.17 -4.70 -20.77
C GLY A 191 -3.45 -4.25 -20.05
N MET A 192 -4.06 -5.13 -19.26
CA MET A 192 -5.33 -4.85 -18.59
C MET A 192 -5.25 -3.71 -17.58
N GLU A 193 -4.09 -3.45 -16.98
CA GLU A 193 -3.83 -2.26 -16.13
C GLU A 193 -4.17 -0.93 -16.80
N ARG A 194 -4.17 -0.88 -18.14
CA ARG A 194 -4.51 0.34 -18.90
C ARG A 194 -6.01 0.49 -19.11
N ILE A 195 -6.80 -0.54 -18.81
CA ILE A 195 -8.24 -0.60 -19.03
C ILE A 195 -8.96 -0.13 -17.75
N PRO A 196 -9.91 0.81 -17.85
CA PRO A 196 -10.75 1.19 -16.72
C PRO A 196 -11.61 0.01 -16.23
N VAL A 197 -11.50 -0.32 -14.94
CA VAL A 197 -12.33 -1.31 -14.23
C VAL A 197 -13.53 -0.69 -13.53
N SER A 198 -13.57 0.64 -13.42
CA SER A 198 -14.69 1.39 -12.83
C SER A 198 -14.96 2.71 -13.57
N GLY A 199 -16.10 3.34 -13.27
CA GLY A 199 -16.51 4.62 -13.87
C GLY A 199 -17.07 4.49 -15.30
N PRO A 200 -17.42 5.63 -15.94
CA PRO A 200 -18.15 5.67 -17.22
C PRO A 200 -17.42 5.01 -18.39
N GLU A 201 -16.09 4.97 -18.33
CA GLU A 201 -15.23 4.42 -19.37
C GLU A 201 -14.93 2.93 -19.15
N SER A 202 -15.47 2.31 -18.10
CA SER A 202 -15.28 0.88 -17.86
C SER A 202 -16.09 0.04 -18.83
N LYS A 203 -15.47 -1.05 -19.30
CA LYS A 203 -16.12 -2.08 -20.12
C LYS A 203 -16.77 -3.18 -19.27
N TYR A 204 -16.59 -3.12 -17.96
CA TYR A 204 -17.14 -4.07 -17.00
C TYR A 204 -18.41 -3.45 -16.39
N SER A 205 -19.50 -4.22 -16.39
CA SER A 205 -20.84 -3.80 -15.95
C SER A 205 -21.30 -4.59 -14.73
#